data_AF-A0A3S5GYP8-F1
#
_entry.id   AF-A0A3S5GYP8-F1
#
_cell.length_a   1.000
_cell.length_b   1.000
_cell.length_c   1.000
_cell.angle_alpha   90.00
_cell.angle_beta   90.00
_cell.angle_gamma   90.00
#
_symmetry.space_group_name_H-M   'P 1'
#
loop_
_entity.id
_entity.type
_entity.pdbx_description
1 polymer ?
#
loop_
_entity_poly.entity_id
_entity_poly.type
_entity_poly.pdbx_seq_one_letter_code
_entity_poly.pdbx_strand_id
1 'polypeptide(L)'
;MQGHRPTLLAVSLAVVACAGELREPTTPAPPPTPVATSAPVACEPAPAPAPTVRERRRRERGPTDGNFVFSHFSAGVFSTILIQPATYWVATRVGETGHGLGPAVGALVLGAFLPPILNYTVQWAVGRSIAPGRDRFWPGFLVNQVSHLGIFIGAVVGGADFRNLGHATAIVLGEAFLNSGLATMTAELTRRPRAATAATATTVIVPVLEFKF
;
A
#
# COMPACT_ATOMS: atom_id res chain seq x y z
N MET A 1 28.22 24.17 28.94
CA MET A 1 26.75 24.31 28.85
C MET A 1 26.41 25.01 27.56
N GLN A 2 25.98 24.29 26.53
CA GLN A 2 25.33 24.84 25.35
C GLN A 2 24.47 23.72 24.77
N GLY A 3 23.15 23.89 24.90
CA GLY A 3 22.15 22.90 24.57
C GLY A 3 21.87 22.85 23.07
N HIS A 4 21.63 21.65 22.56
CA HIS A 4 21.05 21.43 21.24
C HIS A 4 19.82 20.54 21.43
N ARG A 5 18.64 21.14 21.27
CA ARG A 5 17.37 20.43 21.06
C ARG A 5 17.18 20.30 19.55
N PRO A 6 16.91 19.10 19.00
CA PRO A 6 16.27 18.99 17.71
C PRO A 6 14.76 18.81 17.89
N THR A 7 14.04 19.82 17.43
CA THR A 7 12.60 19.92 17.23
C THR A 7 12.16 18.86 16.22
N LEU A 8 11.40 17.86 16.66
CA LEU A 8 10.69 16.92 15.77
C LEU A 8 9.46 17.65 15.20
N LEU A 9 9.54 18.06 13.94
CA LEU A 9 8.47 18.77 13.24
C LEU A 9 7.57 17.75 12.52
N ALA A 10 6.30 17.76 12.91
CA ALA A 10 5.24 16.89 12.44
C ALA A 10 4.89 17.16 10.96
N VAL A 11 4.75 16.09 10.17
CA VAL A 11 4.20 16.17 8.82
C VAL A 11 2.69 15.92 8.91
N SER A 12 1.92 17.00 8.85
CA SER A 12 0.47 16.97 8.61
C SER A 12 0.21 17.26 7.14
N LEU A 13 -0.53 16.39 6.45
CA LEU A 13 -1.06 16.69 5.12
C LEU A 13 -2.55 16.35 5.08
N ALA A 14 -3.34 17.41 5.13
CA ALA A 14 -4.76 17.45 4.87
C ALA A 14 -5.04 17.30 3.36
N VAL A 15 -6.12 16.60 3.02
CA VAL A 15 -6.75 16.73 1.70
C VAL A 15 -8.23 17.01 1.94
N VAL A 16 -8.61 18.24 1.59
CA VAL A 16 -9.96 18.79 1.51
C VAL A 16 -10.32 18.90 0.02
N ALA A 17 -11.50 18.41 -0.36
CA ALA A 17 -12.36 18.86 -1.48
C ALA A 17 -13.64 17.99 -1.42
N CYS A 18 -14.84 18.51 -1.09
CA CYS A 18 -15.79 19.27 -1.93
C CYS A 18 -16.20 18.50 -3.21
N ALA A 19 -17.44 18.41 -3.67
CA ALA A 19 -18.79 18.78 -3.25
C ALA A 19 -19.74 18.11 -4.28
N GLY A 20 -21.02 17.91 -3.96
CA GLY A 20 -22.00 17.47 -4.97
C GLY A 20 -23.34 17.03 -4.40
N GLU A 21 -24.07 17.95 -3.77
CA GLU A 21 -25.51 17.81 -3.51
C GLU A 21 -26.29 18.14 -4.80
N LEU A 22 -27.25 17.29 -5.16
CA LEU A 22 -28.35 17.64 -6.09
C LEU A 22 -29.65 16.95 -5.64
N ARG A 23 -30.31 17.59 -4.67
CA ARG A 23 -31.73 17.99 -4.61
C ARG A 23 -32.84 16.99 -5.02
N GLU A 24 -33.66 16.64 -4.03
CA GLU A 24 -35.08 16.23 -4.14
C GLU A 24 -36.00 17.43 -4.47
N PRO A 25 -37.21 17.18 -5.01
CA PRO A 25 -38.37 17.84 -4.41
C PRO A 25 -39.62 16.95 -4.27
N THR A 26 -40.02 16.79 -3.01
CA THR A 26 -41.36 16.87 -2.37
C THR A 26 -42.66 16.67 -3.19
N THR A 27 -43.49 15.77 -2.65
CA THR A 27 -44.91 15.41 -2.90
C THR A 27 -45.95 16.53 -2.67
N PRO A 28 -47.20 16.39 -3.16
CA PRO A 28 -48.36 16.31 -2.23
C PRO A 28 -49.46 15.28 -2.63
N ALA A 29 -50.27 14.84 -1.65
CA ALA A 29 -51.38 13.86 -1.74
C ALA A 29 -52.78 14.50 -1.49
N PRO A 30 -53.90 13.76 -1.23
CA PRO A 30 -54.91 13.08 -2.09
C PRO A 30 -56.37 13.67 -1.90
N PRO A 31 -57.54 13.10 -2.37
CA PRO A 31 -58.31 11.95 -1.75
C PRO A 31 -59.28 11.16 -2.72
N PRO A 32 -60.34 10.40 -2.32
CA PRO A 32 -60.43 9.12 -1.57
C PRO A 32 -61.18 7.92 -2.29
N THR A 33 -60.75 6.67 -1.99
CA THR A 33 -61.47 5.38 -1.61
C THR A 33 -62.65 4.84 -2.51
N PRO A 34 -62.91 3.50 -2.74
CA PRO A 34 -62.90 2.44 -1.71
C PRO A 34 -62.46 0.98 -2.02
N VAL A 35 -61.91 0.37 -0.94
CA VAL A 35 -61.99 -1.01 -0.42
C VAL A 35 -62.05 -2.20 -1.39
N ALA A 36 -61.01 -3.04 -1.35
CA ALA A 36 -61.17 -4.49 -1.48
C ALA A 36 -60.13 -5.22 -0.61
N THR A 37 -60.64 -6.19 0.15
CA THR A 37 -59.99 -7.06 1.13
C THR A 37 -58.78 -7.82 0.57
N SER A 38 -57.64 -7.79 1.27
CA SER A 38 -56.57 -8.77 1.09
C SER A 38 -55.84 -9.04 2.42
N ALA A 39 -55.52 -10.32 2.62
CA ALA A 39 -54.91 -11.00 3.77
C ALA A 39 -53.79 -10.23 4.53
N PRO A 40 -53.49 -10.61 5.81
CA PRO A 40 -52.39 -10.02 6.54
C PRO A 40 -51.07 -10.26 5.80
N VAL A 41 -50.55 -9.20 5.19
CA VAL A 41 -49.19 -9.15 4.68
C VAL A 41 -48.28 -9.33 5.89
N ALA A 42 -47.56 -10.44 5.92
CA ALA A 42 -46.44 -10.60 6.84
C ALA A 42 -45.54 -9.38 6.68
N CYS A 43 -45.37 -8.60 7.74
CA CYS A 43 -44.50 -7.42 7.73
C CYS A 43 -43.16 -7.81 7.11
N GLU A 44 -42.87 -7.24 5.94
CA GLU A 44 -41.54 -7.27 5.36
C GLU A 44 -40.59 -6.70 6.43
N PRO A 45 -39.58 -7.45 6.90
CA PRO A 45 -38.66 -6.90 7.88
C PRO A 45 -38.00 -5.68 7.26
N ALA A 46 -38.09 -4.55 7.96
CA ALA A 46 -37.52 -3.28 7.52
C ALA A 46 -36.09 -3.51 6.99
N PRO A 47 -35.73 -2.94 5.82
CA PRO A 47 -34.41 -3.11 5.26
C PRO A 47 -33.39 -2.71 6.32
N ALA A 48 -32.53 -3.66 6.70
CA ALA A 48 -31.51 -3.42 7.69
C ALA A 48 -30.72 -2.16 7.31
N PRO A 49 -30.44 -1.25 8.26
CA PRO A 49 -29.73 -0.02 7.95
C PRO A 49 -28.44 -0.36 7.23
N ALA A 50 -28.19 0.34 6.11
CA ALA A 50 -26.97 0.14 5.35
C ALA A 50 -25.78 0.25 6.32
N PRO A 51 -24.86 -0.73 6.32
CA PRO A 51 -23.78 -0.76 7.28
C PRO A 51 -23.03 0.55 7.20
N THR A 52 -22.78 1.17 8.36
CA THR A 52 -22.06 2.44 8.43
C THR A 52 -20.72 2.31 7.71
N VAL A 53 -20.17 3.41 7.17
CA VAL A 53 -18.83 3.41 6.53
C VAL A 53 -17.78 2.75 7.43
N ARG A 54 -17.95 2.88 8.76
CA ARG A 54 -17.10 2.25 9.78
C ARG A 54 -17.28 0.73 9.85
N GLU A 55 -18.51 0.20 9.79
CA GLU A 55 -18.77 -1.24 9.72
C GLU A 55 -18.34 -1.84 8.39
N ARG A 56 -18.50 -1.11 7.28
CA ARG A 56 -18.01 -1.53 5.97
C ARG A 56 -16.48 -1.69 5.98
N ARG A 57 -15.77 -0.68 6.50
CA ARG A 57 -14.30 -0.75 6.70
C ARG A 57 -13.87 -1.85 7.68
N ARG A 58 -14.67 -2.12 8.71
CA ARG A 58 -14.38 -3.18 9.70
C ARG A 58 -14.63 -4.58 9.14
N ARG A 59 -15.61 -4.75 8.26
CA ARG A 59 -15.84 -6.00 7.51
C ARG A 59 -14.78 -6.24 6.43
N GLU A 60 -14.24 -5.18 5.83
CA GLU A 60 -13.12 -5.26 4.89
C GLU A 60 -11.77 -5.56 5.57
N ARG A 61 -11.56 -5.08 6.81
CA ARG A 61 -10.37 -5.39 7.63
C ARG A 61 -10.57 -6.71 8.39
N GLY A 62 -10.25 -7.82 7.73
CA GLY A 62 -10.24 -9.13 8.38
C GLY A 62 -9.10 -9.26 9.41
N PRO A 63 -9.15 -10.27 10.30
CA PRO A 63 -8.06 -10.56 11.25
C PRO A 63 -6.70 -10.82 10.57
N THR A 64 -6.72 -11.17 9.28
CA THR A 64 -5.54 -11.30 8.41
C THR A 64 -4.81 -9.99 8.12
N ASP A 65 -5.41 -8.82 8.38
CA ASP A 65 -4.83 -7.51 8.08
C ASP A 65 -3.64 -7.17 8.98
N GLY A 66 -3.76 -7.47 10.28
CA GLY A 66 -2.66 -7.25 11.23
C GLY A 66 -1.46 -8.16 10.94
N ASN A 67 -1.72 -9.44 10.66
CA ASN A 67 -0.68 -10.41 10.33
C ASN A 67 0.02 -10.05 9.01
N PHE A 68 -0.73 -9.60 8.01
CA PHE A 68 -0.15 -9.12 6.75
C PHE A 68 0.79 -7.93 7.01
N VAL A 69 0.32 -6.88 7.69
CA VAL A 69 1.13 -5.69 7.94
C VAL A 69 2.39 -6.03 8.73
N PHE A 70 2.26 -6.81 9.81
CA PHE A 70 3.40 -7.19 10.65
C PHE A 70 4.44 -8.02 9.87
N SER A 71 4.01 -9.06 9.17
CA SER A 71 4.93 -9.94 8.45
C SER A 71 5.52 -9.27 7.21
N HIS A 72 4.73 -8.48 6.47
CA HIS A 72 5.21 -7.71 5.33
C HIS A 72 6.23 -6.66 5.79
N PHE A 73 5.97 -5.92 6.86
CA PHE A 73 6.93 -4.99 7.42
C PHE A 73 8.21 -5.70 7.90
N SER A 74 8.07 -6.76 8.68
CA SER A 74 9.20 -7.50 9.26
C SER A 74 10.07 -8.11 8.15
N ALA A 75 9.46 -8.69 7.12
CA ALA A 75 10.19 -9.24 5.98
C ALA A 75 11.01 -8.16 5.25
N GLY A 76 10.45 -6.96 5.08
CA GLY A 76 11.19 -5.81 4.54
C GLY A 76 12.40 -5.45 5.40
N VAL A 77 12.22 -5.37 6.73
CA VAL A 77 13.29 -5.00 7.65
C VAL A 77 14.41 -6.04 7.63
N PHE A 78 14.08 -7.31 7.81
CA PHE A 78 15.07 -8.39 7.82
C PHE A 78 15.78 -8.55 6.49
N SER A 79 15.05 -8.48 5.36
CA SER A 79 15.67 -8.56 4.05
C SER A 79 16.64 -7.39 3.83
N THR A 80 16.27 -6.17 4.22
CA THR A 80 17.14 -5.00 4.10
C THR A 80 18.42 -5.16 4.93
N ILE A 81 18.30 -5.58 6.18
CA ILE A 81 19.46 -5.78 7.08
C ILE A 81 20.43 -6.83 6.54
N LEU A 82 19.95 -7.86 5.83
CA LEU A 82 20.81 -8.93 5.30
C LEU A 82 21.37 -8.61 3.92
N ILE A 83 20.53 -8.09 3.02
CA ILE A 83 20.84 -7.95 1.60
C ILE A 83 21.61 -6.66 1.33
N GLN A 84 21.30 -5.55 2.00
CA GLN A 84 22.02 -4.30 1.76
C GLN A 84 23.51 -4.40 2.07
N PRO A 85 23.94 -4.91 3.24
CA PRO A 85 25.37 -5.08 3.50
C PRO A 85 26.06 -5.99 2.48
N ALA A 86 25.39 -7.08 2.07
CA ALA A 86 25.93 -8.00 1.08
C ALA A 86 26.09 -7.34 -0.31
N THR A 87 25.07 -6.60 -0.76
CA THR A 87 25.10 -5.90 -2.05
C THR A 87 26.10 -4.75 -2.06
N TYR A 88 26.25 -3.99 -0.97
CA TYR A 88 27.30 -2.97 -0.84
C TYR A 88 28.70 -3.58 -0.80
N TRP A 89 28.87 -4.74 -0.17
CA TRP A 89 30.15 -5.46 -0.20
C TRP A 89 30.52 -5.87 -1.63
N VAL A 90 29.58 -6.44 -2.39
CA VAL A 90 29.78 -6.78 -3.80
C VAL A 90 30.08 -5.54 -4.63
N ALA A 91 29.32 -4.45 -4.45
CA ALA A 91 29.54 -3.19 -5.16
C ALA A 91 30.94 -2.62 -4.89
N THR A 92 31.41 -2.68 -3.64
CA THR A 92 32.76 -2.25 -3.26
C THR A 92 33.82 -3.07 -3.98
N ARG A 93 33.67 -4.40 -4.02
CA ARG A 93 34.59 -5.28 -4.76
C ARG A 93 34.61 -4.98 -6.25
N VAL A 94 33.46 -4.69 -6.85
CA VAL A 94 33.37 -4.29 -8.27
C VAL A 94 34.09 -2.97 -8.50
N GLY A 95 33.94 -1.99 -7.60
CA GLY A 95 34.65 -0.71 -7.69
C GLY A 95 36.17 -0.84 -7.55
N GLU A 96 36.64 -1.79 -6.73
CA GLU A 96 38.08 -1.99 -6.44
C GLU A 96 38.82 -2.82 -7.50
N THR A 97 38.11 -3.61 -8.30
CA THR A 97 38.71 -4.62 -9.21
C THR A 97 39.16 -4.10 -10.56
N GLY A 98 38.90 -2.83 -10.90
CA GLY A 98 39.28 -2.30 -12.21
C GLY A 98 39.86 -0.89 -12.18
N HIS A 99 40.61 -0.57 -13.24
CA HIS A 99 41.12 0.77 -13.50
C HIS A 99 40.16 1.53 -14.43
N GLY A 100 39.77 2.74 -14.06
CA GLY A 100 38.92 3.62 -14.86
C GLY A 100 37.49 3.81 -14.32
N LEU A 101 36.65 4.49 -15.10
CA LEU A 101 35.30 4.88 -14.68
C LEU A 101 34.28 3.72 -14.70
N GLY A 102 34.46 2.72 -15.56
CA GLY A 102 33.52 1.60 -15.72
C GLY A 102 33.21 0.85 -14.43
N PRO A 103 34.23 0.39 -13.67
CA PRO A 103 34.05 -0.27 -12.37
C PRO A 103 33.33 0.61 -11.33
N ALA A 104 33.65 1.91 -11.28
CA ALA A 104 33.00 2.85 -10.37
C ALA A 104 31.51 3.04 -10.72
N VAL A 105 31.18 3.18 -12.00
CA VAL A 105 29.79 3.24 -12.47
C VAL A 105 29.06 1.92 -12.19
N GLY A 106 29.71 0.77 -12.41
CA GLY A 106 29.17 -0.54 -12.10
C GLY A 106 28.84 -0.69 -10.61
N ALA A 107 29.74 -0.26 -9.72
CA ALA A 107 29.52 -0.24 -8.28
C ALA A 107 28.33 0.63 -7.89
N LEU A 108 28.20 1.83 -8.48
CA LEU A 108 27.06 2.72 -8.24
C LEU A 108 25.73 2.10 -8.69
N VAL A 109 25.69 1.51 -9.88
CA VAL A 109 24.48 0.85 -10.39
C VAL A 109 24.09 -0.34 -9.52
N LEU A 110 25.05 -1.16 -9.11
CA LEU A 110 24.80 -2.28 -8.20
C LEU A 110 24.28 -1.78 -6.84
N GLY A 111 24.92 -0.75 -6.27
CA GLY A 111 24.50 -0.16 -5.00
C GLY A 111 23.10 0.46 -5.06
N ALA A 112 22.74 1.14 -6.15
CA ALA A 112 21.50 1.90 -6.26
C ALA A 112 20.27 1.09 -6.69
N PHE A 113 20.45 -0.03 -7.41
CA PHE A 113 19.32 -0.77 -7.99
C PHE A 113 19.17 -2.19 -7.46
N LEU A 114 20.26 -2.84 -7.07
CA LEU A 114 20.19 -4.22 -6.64
C LEU A 114 19.47 -4.41 -5.29
N PRO A 115 19.73 -3.59 -4.25
CA PRO A 115 19.05 -3.78 -2.97
C PRO A 115 17.53 -3.63 -3.05
N PRO A 116 16.96 -2.59 -3.69
CA PRO A 116 15.49 -2.44 -3.75
C PRO A 116 14.80 -3.60 -4.44
N ILE A 117 15.39 -4.12 -5.52
CA ILE A 117 14.85 -5.27 -6.26
C ILE A 117 14.78 -6.48 -5.35
N LEU A 118 15.89 -6.81 -4.68
CA LEU A 118 15.97 -7.99 -3.84
C LEU A 118 15.12 -7.86 -2.56
N ASN A 119 15.24 -6.75 -1.83
CA ASN A 119 14.52 -6.51 -0.58
C ASN A 119 13.01 -6.53 -0.80
N TYR A 120 12.52 -5.75 -1.77
CA TYR A 120 11.09 -5.66 -1.99
C TYR A 120 10.51 -6.94 -2.59
N THR A 121 11.29 -7.70 -3.38
CA THR A 121 10.84 -9.02 -3.83
C THR A 121 10.62 -9.99 -2.67
N VAL A 122 11.53 -10.02 -1.69
CA VAL A 122 11.35 -10.83 -0.47
C VAL A 122 10.13 -10.34 0.31
N GLN A 123 10.03 -9.03 0.51
CA GLN A 123 8.92 -8.41 1.23
C GLN A 123 7.56 -8.75 0.61
N TRP A 124 7.46 -8.59 -0.71
CA TRP A 124 6.27 -8.91 -1.49
C TRP A 124 5.95 -10.40 -1.48
N ALA A 125 6.95 -11.27 -1.61
CA ALA A 125 6.76 -12.72 -1.60
C ALA A 125 6.15 -13.19 -0.27
N VAL A 126 6.63 -12.66 0.87
CA VAL A 126 6.05 -12.91 2.19
C VAL A 126 4.64 -12.31 2.32
N GLY A 127 4.42 -11.09 1.82
CA GLY A 127 3.07 -10.51 1.79
C GLY A 127 2.07 -11.38 1.03
N ARG A 128 2.48 -11.90 -0.13
CA ARG A 128 1.65 -12.74 -0.99
C ARG A 128 1.39 -14.12 -0.40
N SER A 129 2.32 -14.70 0.37
CA SER A 129 2.08 -16.00 1.03
C SER A 129 1.04 -15.90 2.15
N ILE A 130 0.96 -14.74 2.82
CA ILE A 130 0.03 -14.49 3.93
C ILE A 130 -1.33 -14.00 3.44
N ALA A 131 -1.34 -13.10 2.46
CA ALA A 131 -2.56 -12.54 1.89
C ALA A 131 -2.50 -12.55 0.35
N PRO A 132 -2.77 -13.71 -0.28
CA PRO A 132 -2.72 -13.85 -1.73
C PRO A 132 -3.63 -12.85 -2.44
N GLY A 133 -3.10 -12.16 -3.47
CA GLY A 133 -3.86 -11.22 -4.30
C GLY A 133 -4.19 -9.86 -3.66
N ARG A 134 -3.82 -9.65 -2.39
CA ARG A 134 -3.99 -8.37 -1.68
C ARG A 134 -3.04 -7.30 -2.21
N ASP A 135 -1.76 -7.65 -2.33
CA ASP A 135 -0.67 -6.72 -2.61
C ASP A 135 -0.31 -6.64 -4.11
N ARG A 136 -0.04 -5.42 -4.57
CA ARG A 136 0.44 -5.12 -5.93
C ARG A 136 1.94 -4.84 -5.86
N PHE A 137 2.73 -5.60 -6.60
CA PHE A 137 4.19 -5.44 -6.60
C PHE A 137 4.63 -4.03 -7.02
N TRP A 138 4.11 -3.52 -8.15
CA TRP A 138 4.65 -2.31 -8.77
C TRP A 138 4.65 -1.05 -7.88
N PRO A 139 3.54 -0.66 -7.23
CA PRO A 139 3.52 0.55 -6.42
C PRO A 139 4.52 0.51 -5.25
N GLY A 140 4.56 -0.59 -4.48
CA GLY A 140 5.49 -0.71 -3.37
C GLY A 140 6.93 -0.79 -3.82
N PHE A 141 7.21 -1.46 -4.94
CA PHE A 141 8.55 -1.51 -5.53
C PHE A 141 9.05 -0.12 -5.92
N LEU A 142 8.23 0.69 -6.59
CA LEU A 142 8.60 2.04 -7.02
C LEU A 142 8.87 2.94 -5.82
N VAL A 143 8.03 2.89 -4.79
CA VAL A 143 8.23 3.67 -3.56
C VAL A 143 9.54 3.26 -2.89
N ASN A 144 9.80 1.96 -2.78
CA ASN A 144 11.04 1.42 -2.21
C ASN A 144 12.29 1.83 -3.01
N GLN A 145 12.22 1.81 -4.35
CA GLN A 145 13.32 2.20 -5.22
C GLN A 145 13.62 3.70 -5.13
N VAL A 146 12.59 4.55 -5.10
CA VAL A 146 12.76 6.01 -5.01
C VAL A 146 13.29 6.41 -3.62
N SER A 147 12.76 5.81 -2.55
CA SER A 147 13.25 6.08 -1.20
C SER A 147 14.69 5.62 -1.01
N HIS A 148 15.03 4.42 -1.47
CA HIS A 148 16.40 3.92 -1.46
C HIS A 148 17.35 4.83 -2.24
N LEU A 149 16.97 5.24 -3.46
CA LEU A 149 17.82 6.12 -4.27
C LEU A 149 18.07 7.46 -3.56
N GLY A 150 17.05 8.02 -2.91
CA GLY A 150 17.20 9.23 -2.10
C GLY A 150 18.18 9.05 -0.93
N ILE A 151 18.06 7.93 -0.20
CA ILE A 151 18.97 7.61 0.91
C ILE A 151 20.39 7.36 0.40
N PHE A 152 20.53 6.59 -0.68
CA PHE A 152 21.82 6.24 -1.28
C PHE A 152 22.56 7.48 -1.79
N ILE A 153 21.88 8.34 -2.57
CA ILE A 153 22.46 9.60 -3.02
C ILE A 153 22.81 10.49 -1.83
N GLY A 154 21.91 10.60 -0.84
CA GLY A 154 22.15 11.36 0.38
C GLY A 154 23.38 10.87 1.15
N ALA A 155 23.57 9.56 1.25
CA ALA A 155 24.73 8.94 1.89
C ALA A 155 26.02 9.23 1.10
N VAL A 156 26.00 9.07 -0.23
CA VAL A 156 27.16 9.35 -1.09
C VAL A 156 27.56 10.83 -1.02
N VAL A 157 26.60 11.75 -1.18
CA VAL A 157 26.86 13.21 -1.12
C VAL A 157 27.26 13.64 0.29
N GLY A 158 26.68 13.03 1.32
CA GLY A 158 27.02 13.25 2.72
C GLY A 158 28.38 12.69 3.14
N GLY A 159 29.11 12.01 2.24
CA GLY A 159 30.42 11.42 2.54
C GLY A 159 30.35 10.25 3.51
N ALA A 160 29.25 9.49 3.50
CA ALA A 160 29.10 8.32 4.34
C ALA A 160 30.15 7.27 3.99
N ASP A 161 31.02 6.97 4.95
CA ASP A 161 31.95 5.86 4.83
C ASP A 161 31.26 4.54 5.18
N PHE A 162 30.94 3.74 4.16
CA PHE A 162 30.36 2.41 4.34
C PHE A 162 31.35 1.38 4.92
N ARG A 163 32.64 1.73 5.05
CA ARG A 163 33.63 0.94 5.81
C ARG A 163 33.56 1.24 7.31
N ASN A 164 33.01 2.39 7.70
CA ASN A 164 32.71 2.70 9.09
C ASN A 164 31.40 2.01 9.50
N LEU A 165 31.51 0.99 10.35
CA LEU A 165 30.36 0.21 10.83
C LEU A 165 29.28 1.08 11.47
N GLY A 166 29.62 2.18 12.13
CA GLY A 166 28.64 3.08 12.75
C GLY A 166 27.76 3.78 11.70
N HIS A 167 28.38 4.34 10.66
CA HIS A 167 27.66 5.02 9.56
C HIS A 167 26.86 4.01 8.73
N ALA A 168 27.50 2.90 8.34
CA ALA A 168 26.85 1.84 7.57
C ALA A 168 25.64 1.26 8.31
N THR A 169 25.78 0.95 9.60
CA THR A 169 24.69 0.39 10.41
C THR A 169 23.55 1.39 10.59
N ALA A 170 23.86 2.66 10.87
CA ALA A 170 22.83 3.69 11.04
C ALA A 170 22.01 3.89 9.75
N ILE A 171 22.69 3.90 8.59
CA ILE A 171 22.04 4.03 7.28
C ILE A 171 21.19 2.79 6.99
N VAL A 172 21.75 1.59 7.11
CA VAL A 172 21.04 0.33 6.81
C VAL A 172 19.83 0.14 7.72
N LEU A 173 19.95 0.42 9.02
CA LEU A 173 18.82 0.33 9.94
C LEU A 173 17.77 1.39 9.64
N GLY A 174 18.19 2.66 9.51
CA GLY A 174 17.26 3.76 9.20
C GLY A 174 16.49 3.50 7.91
N GLU A 175 17.19 3.01 6.90
CA GLU A 175 16.61 2.61 5.63
C GLU A 175 15.68 1.41 5.78
N ALA A 176 16.09 0.36 6.49
CA ALA A 176 15.26 -0.82 6.73
C ALA A 176 13.90 -0.46 7.31
N PHE A 177 13.85 0.43 8.31
CA PHE A 177 12.60 0.88 8.90
C PHE A 177 11.79 1.76 7.95
N LEU A 178 12.43 2.75 7.32
CA LEU A 178 11.74 3.72 6.46
C LEU A 178 11.17 3.05 5.20
N ASN A 179 12.01 2.33 4.46
CA ASN A 179 11.63 1.68 3.21
C ASN A 179 10.57 0.61 3.44
N SER A 180 10.75 -0.25 4.45
CA SER A 180 9.77 -1.30 4.75
C SER A 180 8.44 -0.72 5.22
N GLY A 181 8.48 0.37 5.99
CA GLY A 181 7.29 1.11 6.41
C GLY A 181 6.54 1.70 5.21
N LEU A 182 7.23 2.45 4.36
CA LEU A 182 6.65 3.07 3.16
C LEU A 182 6.09 2.03 2.19
N ALA A 183 6.82 0.94 1.95
CA ALA A 183 6.38 -0.18 1.12
C ALA A 183 5.11 -0.83 1.70
N THR A 184 5.05 -1.05 3.01
CA THR A 184 3.89 -1.65 3.68
C THR A 184 2.67 -0.72 3.66
N MET A 185 2.87 0.58 3.90
CA MET A 185 1.81 1.58 3.76
C MET A 185 1.28 1.62 2.33
N THR A 186 2.17 1.56 1.34
CA THR A 186 1.80 1.55 -0.08
C THR A 186 1.02 0.29 -0.46
N ALA A 187 1.42 -0.88 0.04
CA ALA A 187 0.68 -2.13 -0.11
C ALA A 187 -0.74 -2.02 0.46
N GLU A 188 -0.89 -1.39 1.64
CA GLU A 188 -2.21 -1.15 2.24
C GLU A 188 -3.05 -0.14 1.45
N LEU A 189 -2.45 0.94 0.95
CA LEU A 189 -3.16 1.97 0.18
C LEU A 189 -3.57 1.48 -1.21
N THR A 190 -2.79 0.59 -1.81
CA THR A 190 -3.03 0.06 -3.16
C THR A 190 -3.66 -1.33 -3.17
N ARG A 191 -4.05 -1.82 -1.98
CA ARG A 191 -4.64 -3.14 -1.80
C ARG A 191 -5.83 -3.33 -2.72
N ARG A 192 -5.95 -4.53 -3.32
CA ARG A 192 -7.17 -4.87 -4.06
C ARG A 192 -8.32 -5.02 -3.06
N PRO A 193 -9.51 -4.43 -3.32
CA PRO A 193 -10.69 -4.78 -2.56
C PRO A 193 -10.87 -6.29 -2.63
N ARG A 194 -11.08 -6.93 -1.49
CA ARG A 194 -11.50 -8.33 -1.46
C ARG A 194 -12.79 -8.35 -2.25
N ALA A 195 -12.83 -9.00 -3.41
CA ALA A 195 -14.10 -9.24 -4.08
C ALA A 195 -14.95 -9.97 -3.04
N ALA A 196 -15.97 -9.29 -2.51
CA ALA A 196 -17.08 -10.01 -1.90
C ALA A 196 -17.51 -10.98 -2.98
N THR A 197 -17.33 -12.27 -2.74
CA THR A 197 -17.89 -13.32 -3.57
C THR A 197 -19.34 -12.92 -3.84
N ALA A 198 -19.61 -12.50 -5.07
CA ALA A 198 -20.93 -12.10 -5.50
C ALA A 198 -21.78 -13.36 -5.52
N ALA A 199 -22.34 -13.72 -4.37
CA ALA A 199 -23.49 -14.60 -4.28
C ALA A 199 -24.73 -13.79 -4.65
N THR A 200 -24.79 -13.31 -5.89
CA THR A 200 -26.03 -12.93 -6.56
C THR A 200 -25.74 -13.01 -8.06
N ALA A 201 -25.92 -14.20 -8.63
CA ALA A 201 -26.09 -14.33 -10.06
C ALA A 201 -27.40 -13.60 -10.42
N THR A 202 -27.30 -12.32 -10.76
CA THR A 202 -28.39 -11.62 -11.43
C THR A 202 -28.31 -12.01 -12.89
N THR A 203 -29.07 -13.03 -13.26
CA THR A 203 -29.40 -13.31 -14.67
C THR A 203 -30.00 -12.04 -15.26
N VAL A 204 -29.22 -11.33 -16.08
CA VAL A 204 -29.72 -10.23 -16.90
C VAL A 204 -30.51 -10.89 -18.04
N ILE A 205 -31.84 -10.92 -17.90
CA ILE A 205 -32.72 -11.23 -19.02
C ILE A 205 -32.72 -9.98 -19.91
N VAL A 206 -32.04 -10.06 -21.05
CA VAL A 206 -32.11 -9.03 -22.09
C VAL A 206 -33.36 -9.32 -22.92
N PRO A 207 -34.42 -8.48 -22.89
CA PRO A 207 -35.49 -8.61 -23.85
C PRO A 207 -34.95 -8.18 -25.22
N VAL A 208 -34.80 -9.15 -26.13
CA VAL A 208 -34.54 -8.87 -27.54
C VAL A 208 -35.82 -8.28 -28.11
N LEU A 209 -35.82 -6.98 -28.39
CA LEU A 209 -36.85 -6.35 -29.22
C LEU A 209 -36.64 -6.82 -30.66
N GLU A 210 -37.46 -7.78 -31.09
CA GLU A 210 -37.57 -8.19 -32.49
C GLU A 210 -38.21 -7.04 -33.28
N PHE A 211 -37.44 -6.38 -34.15
CA PHE A 211 -38.00 -5.52 -35.20
C PHE A 211 -38.31 -6.38 -36.42
N LYS A 212 -39.60 -6.54 -36.72
CA LYS A 212 -40.06 -7.08 -38.01
C LYS A 212 -40.06 -5.96 -39.05
N PHE A 213 -39.34 -6.16 -40.15
CA PHE A 213 -39.57 -5.45 -41.40
C PHE A 213 -40.56 -6.24 -42.25
#